data_AF-A0A7S1EHV8-F1
#
_entry.id   AF-A0A7S1EHV8-F1
#
_cell.length_a   1.000
_cell.length_b   1.000
_cell.length_c   1.000
_cell.angle_alpha   90.00
_cell.angle_beta   90.00
_cell.angle_gamma   90.00
#
_symmetry.space_group_name_H-M   'P 1'
#
loop_
_entity.id
_entity.type
_entity.pdbx_description
1 polymer ?
#
loop_
_entity_poly.entity_id
_entity_poly.type
_entity_poly.pdbx_seq_one_letter_code
_entity_poly.pdbx_strand_id
1 'polypeptide(L)'
;KKIIHTVGPRFNEKYRTAAESALHYCYRTALETLIENHLSSIGLCVVNTERKGYPKEDAAHIAIRTVRRYMEGYQKTEEAGGTPLTSVVFCIDSGKDLEVYRRLMPLYFPRNASEAK
;
A
#
# COMPACT_ATOMS: atom_id res chain seq x y z
N LYS A 1 -20.45 -0.08 1.42
CA LYS A 1 -19.51 1.00 1.83
C LYS A 1 -19.03 0.69 3.25
N LYS A 2 -17.71 0.60 3.47
CA LYS A 2 -17.12 0.28 4.79
C LYS A 2 -15.93 1.20 5.05
N ILE A 3 -15.55 1.35 6.32
CA ILE A 3 -14.32 2.03 6.75
C ILE A 3 -13.45 0.98 7.41
N ILE A 4 -12.21 0.84 6.93
CA ILE A 4 -11.22 -0.08 7.49
C ILE A 4 -10.28 0.75 8.35
N HIS A 5 -10.22 0.44 9.65
CA HIS A 5 -9.33 1.10 10.59
C HIS A 5 -8.02 0.33 10.70
N THR A 6 -6.90 1.05 10.65
CA THR A 6 -5.56 0.47 10.84
C THR A 6 -4.71 1.39 11.69
N VAL A 7 -3.76 0.80 12.43
CA VAL A 7 -2.87 1.54 13.34
C VAL A 7 -1.44 1.44 12.83
N GLY A 8 -0.97 2.50 12.17
CA GLY A 8 0.42 2.56 11.71
C GLY A 8 1.44 2.61 12.86
N PRO A 9 2.65 2.06 12.66
CA PRO A 9 3.70 2.03 13.68
C PRO A 9 4.30 3.41 13.95
N ARG A 10 4.79 3.63 15.18
CA ARG A 10 5.71 4.74 15.49
C ARG A 10 7.11 4.34 15.04
N PHE A 11 7.77 5.20 14.28
CA PHE A 11 9.11 4.91 13.78
C PHE A 11 10.16 5.21 14.85
N ASN A 12 11.08 4.27 15.01
CA ASN A 12 12.29 4.43 15.80
C ASN A 12 13.39 3.65 15.07
N GLU A 13 14.51 4.28 14.84
CA GLU A 13 15.64 3.70 14.11
C GLU A 13 16.14 2.39 14.74
N LYS A 14 16.11 2.28 16.08
CA LYS A 14 16.47 1.05 16.81
C LYS A 14 15.54 -0.13 16.49
N TYR A 15 14.31 0.14 16.05
CA TYR A 15 13.27 -0.83 15.76
C TYR A 15 12.81 -0.78 14.30
N ARG A 16 13.72 -0.39 13.40
CA ARG A 16 13.43 -0.23 11.96
C ARG A 16 12.70 -1.44 11.38
N THR A 17 13.24 -2.65 11.55
CA THR A 17 12.64 -3.88 11.00
C THR A 17 11.23 -4.14 11.51
N ALA A 18 10.97 -3.85 12.78
CA ALA A 18 9.64 -3.99 13.38
C ALA A 18 8.66 -2.95 12.81
N ALA A 19 9.11 -1.71 12.63
CA ALA A 19 8.32 -0.66 12.01
C ALA A 19 8.03 -0.94 10.53
N GLU A 20 8.98 -1.51 9.78
CA GLU A 20 8.79 -1.94 8.39
C GLU A 20 7.75 -3.06 8.30
N SER A 21 7.88 -4.08 9.16
CA SER A 21 6.97 -5.22 9.21
C SER A 21 5.54 -4.79 9.60
N ALA A 22 5.41 -3.93 10.60
CA ALA A 22 4.12 -3.42 11.05
C ALA A 22 3.43 -2.58 9.95
N LEU A 23 4.19 -1.69 9.27
CA LEU A 23 3.63 -0.87 8.19
C LEU A 23 3.19 -1.74 6.99
N HIS A 24 3.99 -2.75 6.63
CA HIS A 24 3.60 -3.74 5.62
C HIS A 24 2.30 -4.43 6.00
N TYR A 25 2.18 -4.88 7.26
CA TYR A 25 0.99 -5.57 7.75
C TYR A 25 -0.25 -4.67 7.72
N CYS A 26 -0.11 -3.37 8.05
CA CYS A 26 -1.22 -2.42 7.96
C CYS A 26 -1.88 -2.37 6.58
N TYR A 27 -1.08 -2.37 5.51
CA TYR A 27 -1.61 -2.36 4.14
C TYR A 27 -2.14 -3.72 3.72
N ARG A 28 -1.42 -4.80 4.08
CA ARG A 28 -1.81 -6.16 3.74
C ARG A 28 -3.17 -6.52 4.36
N THR A 29 -3.35 -6.31 5.66
CA THR A 29 -4.61 -6.65 6.33
C THR A 29 -5.75 -5.79 5.84
N ALA A 30 -5.51 -4.53 5.47
CA ALA A 30 -6.54 -3.69 4.87
C ALA A 30 -7.04 -4.24 3.52
N LEU A 31 -6.14 -4.80 2.71
CA LEU A 31 -6.51 -5.46 1.45
C LEU A 31 -7.21 -6.81 1.69
N GLU A 32 -6.73 -7.61 2.64
CA GLU A 32 -7.38 -8.86 3.05
C GLU A 32 -8.81 -8.61 3.54
N THR A 33 -9.00 -7.62 4.42
CA THR A 33 -10.33 -7.21 4.89
C THR A 33 -11.21 -6.74 3.73
N LEU A 34 -10.68 -6.05 2.72
CA LEU A 34 -11.48 -5.68 1.55
C LEU A 34 -12.04 -6.94 0.84
N ILE A 35 -11.19 -7.94 0.60
CA ILE A 35 -11.59 -9.19 -0.08
C ILE A 35 -12.58 -10.01 0.75
N GLU A 36 -12.34 -10.17 2.05
CA GLU A 36 -13.25 -10.86 2.98
C GLU A 36 -14.64 -10.22 3.02
N ASN A 37 -14.72 -8.93 2.71
CA ASN A 37 -15.96 -8.18 2.68
C ASN A 37 -16.56 -8.06 1.26
N HIS A 38 -16.03 -8.80 0.29
CA HIS A 38 -16.48 -8.83 -1.11
C HIS A 38 -16.54 -7.43 -1.74
N LEU A 39 -15.57 -6.57 -1.41
CA LEU A 39 -15.44 -5.23 -1.98
C LEU A 39 -14.42 -5.26 -3.13
N SER A 40 -14.66 -4.45 -4.16
CA SER A 40 -13.83 -4.40 -5.36
C SER A 40 -12.86 -3.21 -5.39
N SER A 41 -13.06 -2.18 -4.54
CA SER A 41 -12.24 -0.97 -4.56
C SER A 41 -11.93 -0.43 -3.17
N ILE A 42 -10.72 0.11 -2.98
CA ILE A 42 -10.27 0.73 -1.73
C ILE A 42 -9.50 2.03 -1.97
N GLY A 43 -9.76 3.03 -1.13
CA GLY A 43 -8.91 4.20 -0.97
C GLY A 43 -7.97 4.00 0.22
N LEU A 44 -6.66 4.02 -0.02
CA LEU A 44 -5.62 3.89 0.99
C LEU A 44 -5.03 5.26 1.30
N CYS A 45 -5.13 5.69 2.56
CA CYS A 45 -4.43 6.89 3.01
C CYS A 45 -2.96 6.60 3.35
N VAL A 46 -2.15 7.66 3.46
CA VAL A 46 -0.77 7.57 3.93
C VAL A 46 -0.77 7.20 5.43
N VAL A 47 -0.57 5.92 5.74
CA VAL A 47 -0.63 5.38 7.13
C VAL A 47 0.51 5.92 8.00
N ASN A 48 1.63 6.29 7.37
CA ASN A 48 2.81 6.89 7.97
C ASN A 48 2.68 8.42 8.08
N THR A 49 1.95 8.90 9.07
CA THR A 49 1.82 10.34 9.30
C THR A 49 3.13 10.96 9.81
N GLU A 50 3.37 12.25 9.51
CA GLU A 50 4.57 12.97 9.96
C GLU A 50 4.77 12.91 11.48
N ARG A 51 3.68 12.86 12.25
CA ARG A 51 3.69 12.71 13.72
C ARG A 51 4.37 11.42 14.20
N LYS A 52 4.47 10.39 13.34
CA LYS A 52 5.07 9.10 13.68
C LYS A 52 6.55 9.00 13.28
N GLY A 53 7.10 10.03 12.64
CA GLY A 53 8.54 10.14 12.33
C GLY A 53 9.07 9.15 11.28
N TYR A 54 8.18 8.48 10.54
CA TYR A 54 8.61 7.49 9.55
C TYR A 54 9.22 8.18 8.32
N PRO A 55 10.41 7.75 7.83
CA PRO A 55 10.95 8.26 6.58
C PRO A 55 9.97 8.07 5.43
N LYS A 56 9.63 9.16 4.75
CA LYS A 56 8.55 9.21 3.74
C LYS A 56 8.79 8.26 2.58
N GLU A 57 10.01 8.23 2.09
CA GLU A 57 10.42 7.40 0.96
C GLU A 57 10.38 5.90 1.31
N ASP A 58 10.97 5.51 2.45
CA ASP A 58 10.92 4.13 2.95
C ASP A 58 9.47 3.64 3.12
N ALA A 59 8.62 4.48 3.72
CA ALA A 59 7.22 4.15 3.93
C ALA A 59 6.44 4.01 2.62
N ALA A 60 6.69 4.90 1.64
CA ALA A 60 6.05 4.84 0.33
C ALA A 60 6.49 3.57 -0.43
N HIS A 61 7.77 3.20 -0.38
CA HIS A 61 8.24 1.92 -0.92
C HIS A 61 7.49 0.73 -0.32
N ILE A 62 7.30 0.70 1.00
CA ILE A 62 6.56 -0.38 1.68
C ILE A 62 5.10 -0.41 1.24
N ALA A 63 4.43 0.75 1.21
CA ALA A 63 3.03 0.87 0.81
C ALA A 63 2.81 0.34 -0.63
N ILE A 64 3.53 0.91 -1.59
CA ILE A 64 3.36 0.61 -3.02
C ILE A 64 3.76 -0.85 -3.31
N ARG A 65 4.89 -1.33 -2.77
CA ARG A 65 5.33 -2.72 -2.94
C ARG A 65 4.34 -3.72 -2.37
N THR A 66 3.74 -3.43 -1.21
CA THR A 66 2.76 -4.31 -0.57
C THR A 66 1.52 -4.44 -1.45
N VAL A 67 0.98 -3.32 -1.93
CA VAL A 67 -0.15 -3.31 -2.85
C VAL A 67 0.18 -4.06 -4.15
N ARG A 68 1.33 -3.77 -4.76
CA ARG A 68 1.77 -4.44 -6.00
C ARG A 68 1.80 -5.96 -5.85
N ARG A 69 2.51 -6.46 -4.83
CA ARG A 69 2.64 -7.90 -4.58
C ARG A 69 1.29 -8.54 -4.26
N TYR A 70 0.43 -7.85 -3.52
CA TYR A 70 -0.90 -8.34 -3.19
C TYR A 70 -1.75 -8.49 -4.45
N MET A 71 -1.76 -7.48 -5.32
CA MET A 71 -2.48 -7.53 -6.60
C MET A 71 -1.99 -8.67 -7.51
N GLU A 72 -0.67 -8.82 -7.66
CA GLU A 72 -0.08 -9.92 -8.45
C GLU A 72 -0.40 -11.31 -7.89
N GLY A 73 -0.43 -11.44 -6.56
CA GLY A 73 -0.79 -12.69 -5.89
C GLY A 73 -2.27 -13.01 -6.05
N TYR A 74 -3.14 -12.00 -5.87
CA TYR A 74 -4.58 -12.16 -5.94
C TYR A 74 -5.07 -12.50 -7.36
N GLN A 75 -4.47 -11.88 -8.38
CA GLN A 75 -4.83 -12.13 -9.78
C GLN A 75 -4.53 -13.57 -10.22
N LYS A 76 -3.60 -14.26 -9.56
CA LYS A 76 -3.35 -15.70 -9.78
C LYS A 76 -4.40 -16.60 -9.12
N THR A 77 -5.18 -16.07 -8.19
CA THR A 77 -6.20 -16.81 -7.42
C THR A 77 -7.63 -16.54 -7.88
N GLU A 78 -7.84 -15.62 -8.84
CA GLU A 78 -9.15 -15.29 -9.42
C GLU A 78 -9.84 -16.49 -10.11
N GLU A 79 -9.12 -17.58 -10.37
CA GLU A 79 -9.68 -18.85 -10.83
C GLU A 79 -10.65 -19.50 -9.83
N ALA A 80 -10.73 -19.01 -8.58
CA ALA A 80 -11.55 -19.57 -7.50
C ALA A 80 -12.88 -18.84 -7.21
N GLY A 81 -13.36 -17.96 -8.11
CA GLY A 81 -14.71 -17.36 -8.00
C GLY A 81 -14.86 -16.20 -7.00
N GLY A 82 -13.75 -15.55 -6.64
CA GLY A 82 -13.75 -14.35 -5.78
C GLY A 82 -14.16 -13.05 -6.50
N THR A 83 -14.49 -12.01 -5.74
CA THR A 83 -14.75 -10.67 -6.28
C THR A 83 -13.44 -10.05 -6.78
N PRO A 84 -13.32 -9.67 -8.06
CA PRO A 84 -12.07 -9.12 -8.58
C PRO A 84 -11.77 -7.74 -7.95
N LEU A 85 -10.50 -7.52 -7.60
CA LEU A 85 -10.01 -6.22 -7.14
C LEU A 85 -9.86 -5.29 -8.35
N THR A 86 -10.78 -4.34 -8.50
CA THR A 86 -10.83 -3.46 -9.67
C THR A 86 -9.95 -2.23 -9.55
N SER A 87 -9.81 -1.65 -8.35
CA SER A 87 -9.10 -0.38 -8.18
C SER A 87 -8.56 -0.17 -6.77
N VAL A 88 -7.31 0.28 -6.70
CA VAL A 88 -6.67 0.78 -5.47
C VAL A 88 -6.27 2.23 -5.70
N VAL A 89 -6.77 3.13 -4.85
CA VAL A 89 -6.48 4.57 -4.93
C VAL A 89 -5.61 4.97 -3.74
N PHE A 90 -4.45 5.55 -3.99
CA PHE A 90 -3.64 6.16 -2.94
C PHE A 90 -4.09 7.61 -2.70
N CYS A 91 -4.74 7.84 -1.56
CA CYS A 91 -5.25 9.14 -1.13
C CYS A 91 -4.13 9.92 -0.41
N ILE A 92 -3.47 10.82 -1.14
CA ILE A 92 -2.32 11.58 -0.65
C ILE A 92 -2.71 13.05 -0.54
N ASP A 93 -2.62 13.60 0.67
CA ASP A 93 -2.99 15.00 0.97
C ASP A 93 -1.76 15.94 0.92
N SER A 94 -0.59 15.45 1.33
CA SER A 94 0.63 16.26 1.36
C SER A 94 1.31 16.32 -0.01
N GLY A 95 1.62 17.52 -0.50
CA GLY A 95 2.37 17.72 -1.74
C GLY A 95 3.74 17.01 -1.73
N LYS A 96 4.43 17.00 -0.58
CA LYS A 96 5.73 16.31 -0.42
C LYS A 96 5.58 14.79 -0.58
N ASP A 97 4.51 14.22 -0.04
CA ASP A 97 4.26 12.78 -0.15
C ASP A 97 3.84 12.46 -1.60
N LEU A 98 3.08 13.35 -2.24
CA LEU A 98 2.66 13.18 -3.63
C LEU A 98 3.85 13.13 -4.58
N GLU A 99 4.88 13.97 -4.37
CA GLU A 99 6.13 13.94 -5.14
C GLU A 99 6.85 12.60 -5.02
N VAL A 100 6.97 12.07 -3.80
CA VAL A 100 7.58 10.76 -3.54
C VAL A 100 6.79 9.66 -4.26
N TYR A 101 5.48 9.62 -4.09
CA TYR A 101 4.65 8.60 -4.75
C TYR A 101 4.72 8.73 -6.28
N ARG A 102 4.66 9.93 -6.86
CA ARG A 102 4.80 10.12 -8.31
C ARG A 102 6.11 9.57 -8.85
N ARG A 103 7.22 9.75 -8.11
CA ARG A 103 8.54 9.22 -8.49
C ARG A 103 8.61 7.70 -8.36
N LEU A 104 8.02 7.13 -7.31
CA LEU A 104 8.11 5.70 -7.01
C LEU A 104 7.08 4.85 -7.76
N MET A 105 5.94 5.40 -8.16
CA MET A 105 4.87 4.65 -8.81
C MET A 105 5.34 3.89 -10.07
N PRO A 106 6.06 4.51 -11.03
CA PRO A 106 6.57 3.80 -12.21
C PRO A 106 7.49 2.62 -11.89
N LEU A 107 8.24 2.68 -10.78
CA LEU A 107 9.14 1.59 -10.36
C LEU A 107 8.38 0.31 -9.98
N TYR A 108 7.17 0.45 -9.43
CA TYR A 108 6.35 -0.68 -9.01
C TYR A 108 5.21 -1.01 -9.97
N PHE A 109 4.72 -0.01 -10.71
CA PHE A 109 3.67 -0.10 -11.69
C PHE A 109 4.16 0.56 -12.99
N PRO A 110 5.09 -0.10 -13.70
CA PRO A 110 5.66 0.45 -14.93
C PRO A 110 4.58 0.56 -16.00
N ARG A 111 4.54 1.70 -16.69
CA ARG A 111 3.55 2.00 -17.73
C ARG A 111 3.95 1.41 -19.09
N ASN A 112 5.23 1.13 -19.26
CA ASN A 112 5.82 0.58 -20.48
C ASN A 112 7.06 -0.26 -20.14
N ALA A 113 7.55 -1.02 -21.12
CA ALA A 113 8.70 -1.91 -20.94
C ALA A 113 10.01 -1.16 -20.60
N SER A 114 10.13 0.12 -20.96
CA SER A 114 11.30 0.94 -20.64
C SER A 114 11.37 1.30 -19.16
N GLU A 115 10.21 1.44 -18.49
CA GLU A 115 10.09 1.68 -17.04
C GLU A 115 10.24 0.40 -16.20
N ALA A 116 10.10 -0.77 -16.82
CA ALA A 116 10.22 -2.07 -16.15
C ALA A 116 11.68 -2.58 -16.04
N LYS A 117 12.66 -1.77 -16.43
CA LYS A 117 14.09 -2.09 -16.44
C LYS A 117 14.79 -1.74 -15.14
#